data_AF-A0A2M7D4P3-F1
#
_entry.id   AF-A0A2M7D4P3-F1
#
_cell.length_a   1.000
_cell.length_b   1.000
_cell.length_c   1.000
_cell.angle_alpha   90.00
_cell.angle_beta   90.00
_cell.angle_gamma   90.00
#
_symmetry.space_group_name_H-M   'P 1'
#
loop_
_entity.id
_entity.type
_entity.pdbx_description
1 polymer ?
#
loop_
_entity_poly.entity_id
_entity_poly.type
_entity_poly.pdbx_seq_one_letter_code
_entity_poly.pdbx_strand_id
1 'polypeptide(L)'
;SPEQGLAELKTVPDFAEAIAALDRNPLPYVLLIRPQDQAVTTDLLKRLRGHPEIEQIQHDADWQRRLQRVLALLQRLAELFMLLFGGGALLLIAHGVRLEVQSRAAEIGIVKLLGASDAFVRRPFLWSGFWFGLHSALFALVLVWVLGGLLQAPVAALAQSYGSGFTLQAPSAIMAAATLAAGVLLGSVGAFLACTLQLIADRARFSS
;
A
#
# COMPACT_ATOMS: atom_id res chain seq x y z
N SER A 1 39.46 1.35 -2.60
CA SER A 1 40.69 1.98 -3.14
C SER A 1 41.15 1.25 -4.40
N PRO A 2 42.06 1.83 -5.22
CA PRO A 2 42.59 1.17 -6.43
C PRO A 2 43.20 -0.21 -6.19
N GLU A 3 43.86 -0.42 -5.04
CA GLU A 3 44.48 -1.70 -4.70
C GLU A 3 43.45 -2.78 -4.33
N GLN A 4 42.36 -2.39 -3.68
CA GLN A 4 41.24 -3.30 -3.38
C GLN A 4 40.48 -3.71 -4.65
N GLY A 5 40.23 -2.78 -5.57
CA GLY A 5 39.59 -3.09 -6.85
C GLY A 5 40.44 -4.03 -7.72
N LEU A 6 41.77 -3.89 -7.66
CA LEU A 6 42.69 -4.79 -8.38
C LEU A 6 42.67 -6.21 -7.79
N ALA A 7 42.58 -6.33 -6.47
CA ALA A 7 42.50 -7.62 -5.79
C ALA A 7 41.19 -8.36 -6.13
N GLU A 8 40.08 -7.63 -6.24
CA GLU A 8 38.77 -8.18 -6.62
C GLU A 8 38.75 -8.63 -8.09
N LEU A 9 39.27 -7.82 -9.02
CA LEU A 9 39.30 -8.17 -10.45
C LEU A 9 40.21 -9.36 -10.78
N LYS A 10 41.27 -9.59 -9.99
CA LYS A 10 42.14 -10.78 -10.12
C LYS A 10 41.44 -12.10 -9.76
N THR A 11 40.28 -12.05 -9.09
CA THR A 11 39.50 -13.26 -8.78
C THR A 11 38.63 -13.72 -9.95
N VAL A 12 38.45 -12.88 -10.98
CA VAL A 12 37.71 -13.20 -12.21
C VAL A 12 38.71 -13.68 -13.29
N PRO A 13 38.63 -14.94 -13.77
CA PRO A 13 39.65 -15.54 -14.63
C PRO A 13 39.97 -14.74 -15.91
N ASP A 14 38.94 -14.24 -16.60
CA ASP A 14 39.09 -13.43 -17.82
C ASP A 14 39.83 -12.10 -17.59
N PHE A 15 39.69 -11.49 -16.41
CA PHE A 15 40.33 -10.22 -16.09
C PHE A 15 41.73 -10.41 -15.49
N ALA A 16 42.03 -11.57 -14.92
CA ALA A 16 43.33 -11.88 -14.35
C ALA A 16 44.45 -11.85 -15.40
N GLU A 17 44.20 -12.39 -16.60
CA GLU A 17 45.16 -12.41 -17.71
C GLU A 17 45.38 -11.01 -18.30
N ALA A 18 44.30 -10.23 -18.47
CA ALA A 18 44.38 -8.85 -18.93
C ALA A 18 45.14 -7.95 -17.94
N ILE A 19 44.94 -8.14 -16.63
CA ILE A 19 45.62 -7.35 -15.58
C ILE A 19 47.10 -7.76 -15.43
N ALA A 20 47.44 -9.03 -15.65
CA ALA A 20 48.83 -9.51 -15.59
C ALA A 20 49.71 -8.92 -16.70
N ALA A 21 49.12 -8.48 -17.81
CA ALA A 21 49.81 -7.83 -18.93
C ALA A 21 50.09 -6.32 -18.70
N LEU A 22 49.63 -5.73 -17.59
CA LEU A 22 49.88 -4.32 -17.27
C LEU A 22 50.97 -4.15 -16.19
N ASP A 23 51.97 -3.31 -16.48
CA ASP A 23 53.09 -3.00 -15.57
C ASP A 23 52.70 -2.18 -14.33
N ARG A 24 51.56 -1.48 -14.36
CA ARG A 24 51.07 -0.62 -13.27
C ARG A 24 49.57 -0.73 -13.09
N ASN A 25 49.09 -0.50 -11.86
CA ASN A 25 47.67 -0.50 -11.53
C ASN A 25 46.95 0.63 -12.28
N PRO A 26 46.07 0.34 -13.26
CA PRO A 26 45.38 1.35 -14.05
C PRO A 26 44.12 1.91 -13.35
N LEU A 27 43.74 1.36 -12.19
CA LEU A 27 42.43 1.66 -11.58
C LEU A 27 42.42 3.05 -10.93
N PRO A 28 41.43 3.89 -11.23
CA PRO A 28 41.27 5.19 -10.59
C PRO A 28 40.80 5.05 -9.13
N TYR A 29 41.01 6.10 -8.34
CA TYR A 29 40.47 6.16 -6.99
C TYR A 29 38.96 6.43 -7.04
N VAL A 30 38.16 5.45 -6.60
CA VAL A 30 36.69 5.58 -6.54
C VAL A 30 36.25 5.90 -5.12
N LEU A 31 35.52 7.01 -4.96
CA LEU A 31 34.89 7.41 -3.70
C LEU A 31 33.36 7.29 -3.83
N LEU A 32 32.77 6.35 -3.09
CA LEU A 32 31.32 6.17 -3.03
C LEU A 32 30.73 7.06 -1.93
N ILE A 33 29.96 8.07 -2.33
CA ILE A 33 29.23 8.95 -1.41
C ILE A 33 27.75 8.60 -1.51
N ARG A 34 27.15 8.15 -0.41
CA ARG A 34 25.70 7.90 -0.31
C ARG A 34 25.05 9.05 0.48
N PRO A 35 24.54 10.09 -0.19
CA PRO A 35 23.83 11.16 0.50
C PRO A 35 22.51 10.62 1.08
N GLN A 36 22.20 11.07 2.30
CA GLN A 36 20.98 10.67 3.02
C GLN A 36 19.72 11.37 2.46
N ASP A 37 19.92 12.45 1.70
CA ASP A 37 18.84 13.30 1.22
C ASP A 37 19.04 13.71 -0.27
N GLN A 38 18.00 13.55 -1.08
CA GLN A 38 18.04 13.79 -2.54
C GLN A 38 18.22 15.28 -2.86
N ALA A 39 17.71 16.18 -2.02
CA ALA A 39 17.87 17.62 -2.20
C ALA A 39 19.33 18.08 -2.07
N VAL A 40 20.05 17.53 -1.08
CA VAL A 40 21.48 17.82 -0.82
C VAL A 40 22.37 17.33 -1.98
N THR A 41 21.92 16.28 -2.67
CA THR A 41 22.67 15.64 -3.74
C THR A 41 22.91 16.59 -4.93
N THR A 42 21.95 17.46 -5.26
CA THR A 42 22.05 18.34 -6.44
C THR A 42 23.06 19.48 -6.26
N ASP A 43 23.14 20.06 -5.07
CA ASP A 43 24.12 21.09 -4.74
C ASP A 43 25.51 20.52 -4.47
N LEU A 44 25.58 19.34 -3.85
CA LEU A 44 26.83 18.58 -3.67
C LEU A 44 27.45 18.24 -5.04
N LEU A 45 26.63 17.77 -5.98
CA LEU A 45 27.06 17.49 -7.36
C LEU A 45 27.64 18.72 -8.06
N LYS A 46 27.02 19.89 -7.91
CA LYS A 46 27.52 21.13 -8.51
C LYS A 46 28.89 21.53 -7.93
N ARG A 47 29.07 21.36 -6.61
CA ARG A 47 30.35 21.64 -5.95
C ARG A 47 31.45 20.66 -6.35
N LEU A 48 31.10 19.38 -6.47
CA LEU A 48 32.06 18.33 -6.88
C LEU A 48 32.47 18.45 -8.35
N ARG A 49 31.55 18.86 -9.25
CA ARG A 49 31.89 19.15 -10.66
C ARG A 49 32.91 20.30 -10.84
N GLY A 50 33.12 21.12 -9.82
CA GLY A 50 34.07 22.23 -9.85
C GLY A 50 35.52 21.83 -9.53
N HIS A 51 35.78 20.59 -9.11
CA HIS A 51 37.13 20.13 -8.81
C HIS A 51 37.77 19.44 -10.02
N PRO A 52 38.97 19.89 -10.46
CA PRO A 52 39.66 19.32 -11.63
C PRO A 52 40.19 17.90 -11.42
N GLU A 53 40.24 17.42 -10.17
CA GLU A 53 40.67 16.06 -9.80
C GLU A 53 39.56 15.00 -9.99
N ILE A 54 38.32 15.41 -10.33
CA ILE A 54 37.18 14.50 -10.46
C ILE A 54 36.88 14.28 -11.95
N GLU A 55 37.40 13.17 -12.48
CA GLU A 55 37.35 12.83 -13.90
C GLU A 55 35.95 12.39 -14.37
N GLN A 56 35.18 11.69 -13.53
CA GLN A 56 33.84 11.24 -13.87
C GLN A 56 32.90 11.20 -12.65
N ILE A 57 31.75 11.87 -12.76
CA ILE A 57 30.68 11.82 -11.76
C ILE A 57 29.52 11.05 -12.37
N GLN A 58 29.41 9.76 -12.04
CA GLN A 58 28.31 8.92 -12.46
C GLN A 58 27.18 9.04 -11.43
N HIS A 59 26.13 9.77 -11.81
CA HIS A 59 25.01 10.07 -10.93
C HIS A 59 23.77 9.32 -11.40
N ASP A 60 23.57 8.13 -10.85
CA ASP A 60 22.48 7.22 -11.22
C ASP A 60 21.10 7.64 -10.68
N ALA A 61 20.84 8.94 -10.47
CA ALA A 61 19.53 9.38 -9.97
C ALA A 61 18.41 9.31 -11.02
N ASP A 62 18.71 9.15 -12.31
CA ASP A 62 17.66 9.06 -13.32
C ASP A 62 16.80 7.80 -13.19
N TRP A 63 17.41 6.65 -12.87
CA TRP A 63 16.63 5.44 -12.63
C TRP A 63 15.89 5.52 -11.29
N GLN A 64 16.48 6.10 -10.24
CA GLN A 64 15.81 6.32 -8.94
C GLN A 64 14.55 7.16 -9.12
N ARG A 65 14.67 8.25 -9.88
CA ARG A 65 13.53 9.10 -10.27
C ARG A 65 12.48 8.32 -11.06
N ARG A 66 12.88 7.45 -12.01
CA ARG A 66 11.95 6.60 -12.76
C ARG A 66 11.22 5.61 -11.85
N LEU A 67 11.94 4.92 -10.95
CA LEU A 67 11.34 4.00 -9.99
C LEU A 67 10.35 4.72 -9.06
N GLN A 68 10.73 5.88 -8.52
CA GLN A 68 9.82 6.69 -7.70
C GLN A 68 8.58 7.12 -8.46
N ARG A 69 8.68 7.49 -9.75
CA ARG A 69 7.50 7.80 -10.57
C ARG A 69 6.60 6.59 -10.78
N VAL A 70 7.17 5.40 -10.99
CA VAL A 70 6.41 4.14 -11.10
C VAL A 70 5.71 3.83 -9.77
N LEU A 71 6.41 3.95 -8.63
CA LEU A 71 5.83 3.76 -7.31
C LEU A 71 4.71 4.78 -7.03
N ALA A 72 4.90 6.04 -7.39
CA ALA A 72 3.87 7.07 -7.25
C ALA A 72 2.64 6.78 -8.13
N LEU A 73 2.83 6.24 -9.34
CA LEU A 73 1.73 5.79 -10.19
C LEU A 73 0.98 4.61 -9.55
N LEU A 74 1.70 3.61 -9.05
CA LEU A 74 1.11 2.46 -8.34
C LEU A 74 0.33 2.91 -7.09
N GLN A 75 0.85 3.89 -6.36
CA GLN A 75 0.16 4.45 -5.19
C GLN A 75 -1.16 5.12 -5.60
N ARG A 76 -1.17 5.93 -6.67
CA ARG A 76 -2.42 6.54 -7.19
C ARG A 76 -3.43 5.49 -7.66
N LEU A 77 -2.96 4.41 -8.28
CA LEU A 77 -3.84 3.29 -8.67
C LEU A 77 -4.42 2.58 -7.44
N ALA A 78 -3.62 2.40 -6.38
CA ALA A 78 -4.09 1.82 -5.13
C ALA A 78 -5.15 2.70 -4.45
N GLU A 79 -4.98 4.03 -4.46
CA GLU A 79 -5.99 4.99 -3.95
C GLU A 79 -7.30 4.91 -4.75
N LEU A 80 -7.22 4.82 -6.08
CA LEU A 80 -8.40 4.65 -6.94
C LEU A 80 -9.12 3.33 -6.65
N PHE A 81 -8.38 2.23 -6.53
CA PHE A 81 -8.95 0.94 -6.18
C PHE A 81 -9.54 0.92 -4.77
N MET A 82 -8.92 1.60 -3.81
CA MET A 82 -9.49 1.75 -2.46
C MET A 82 -10.88 2.40 -2.51
N LEU A 83 -11.04 3.48 -3.28
CA LEU A 83 -12.34 4.13 -3.45
C LEU A 83 -13.35 3.22 -4.18
N LEU A 84 -12.92 2.57 -5.26
CA LEU A 84 -13.77 1.69 -6.06
C LEU A 84 -14.27 0.48 -5.24
N PHE A 85 -13.35 -0.26 -4.62
CA PHE A 85 -13.70 -1.44 -3.82
C PHE A 85 -14.36 -1.08 -2.50
N GLY A 86 -13.98 0.04 -1.87
CA GLY A 86 -14.66 0.55 -0.67
C GLY A 86 -16.12 0.91 -0.96
N GLY A 87 -16.37 1.63 -2.06
CA GLY A 87 -17.72 1.91 -2.54
C GLY A 87 -18.49 0.64 -2.93
N GLY A 88 -17.84 -0.29 -3.64
CA GLY A 88 -18.43 -1.58 -4.00
C GLY A 88 -18.82 -2.42 -2.77
N ALA A 89 -17.98 -2.45 -1.73
CA ALA A 89 -18.26 -3.13 -0.47
C ALA A 89 -19.48 -2.51 0.24
N LEU A 90 -19.58 -1.18 0.29
CA LEU A 90 -20.75 -0.49 0.83
C LEU A 90 -22.04 -0.89 0.10
N LEU A 91 -22.01 -0.90 -1.24
CA LEU A 91 -23.16 -1.29 -2.04
C LEU A 91 -23.55 -2.76 -1.82
N LEU A 92 -22.57 -3.66 -1.75
CA LEU A 92 -22.81 -5.07 -1.52
C LEU A 92 -23.42 -5.32 -0.13
N ILE A 93 -22.87 -4.70 0.91
CA ILE A 93 -23.40 -4.79 2.28
C ILE A 93 -24.81 -4.20 2.32
N ALA A 94 -25.01 -3.03 1.71
CA ALA A 94 -26.32 -2.39 1.66
C ALA A 94 -27.37 -3.27 0.96
N HIS A 95 -26.97 -3.94 -0.11
CA HIS A 95 -27.83 -4.88 -0.81
C HIS A 95 -28.20 -6.08 0.06
N GLY A 96 -27.22 -6.70 0.72
CA GLY A 96 -27.43 -7.84 1.62
C GLY A 96 -28.37 -7.49 2.79
N VAL A 97 -28.12 -6.36 3.45
CA VAL A 97 -28.98 -5.88 4.55
C VAL A 97 -30.39 -5.58 4.05
N ARG A 98 -30.53 -4.99 2.86
CA ARG A 98 -31.85 -4.73 2.27
C ARG A 98 -32.64 -6.03 2.05
N LEU A 99 -31.99 -7.09 1.57
CA LEU A 99 -32.62 -8.41 1.45
C LEU A 99 -33.02 -8.97 2.81
N GLU A 100 -32.15 -8.86 3.81
CA GLU A 100 -32.45 -9.31 5.18
C GLU A 100 -33.68 -8.58 5.76
N VAL A 101 -33.73 -7.26 5.63
CA VAL A 101 -34.86 -6.43 6.08
C VAL A 101 -36.16 -6.86 5.38
N GLN A 102 -36.12 -7.09 4.07
CA GLN A 102 -37.30 -7.53 3.31
C GLN A 102 -37.79 -8.91 3.76
N SER A 103 -36.87 -9.84 4.04
CA SER A 103 -37.23 -11.18 4.52
C SER A 103 -37.95 -11.15 5.88
N ARG A 104 -37.67 -10.14 6.72
CA ARG A 104 -38.28 -9.94 8.04
C ARG A 104 -39.38 -8.87 8.06
N ALA A 105 -39.84 -8.41 6.90
CA ALA A 105 -40.75 -7.26 6.80
C ALA A 105 -42.06 -7.46 7.59
N ALA A 106 -42.62 -8.67 7.60
CA ALA A 106 -43.85 -8.98 8.32
C ALA A 106 -43.67 -8.85 9.85
N GLU A 107 -42.57 -9.38 10.39
CA GLU A 107 -42.24 -9.28 11.82
C GLU A 107 -42.01 -7.82 12.23
N ILE A 108 -41.26 -7.06 11.42
CA ILE A 108 -41.03 -5.63 11.63
C ILE A 108 -42.34 -4.84 11.66
N GLY A 109 -43.29 -5.18 10.76
CA GLY A 109 -44.62 -4.57 10.73
C GLY A 109 -45.37 -4.74 12.04
N ILE A 110 -45.42 -5.96 12.58
CA ILE A 110 -46.07 -6.27 13.86
C ILE A 110 -45.42 -5.48 15.01
N VAL A 111 -44.09 -5.48 15.09
CA VAL A 111 -43.34 -4.78 16.15
C VAL A 111 -43.52 -3.26 16.06
N LYS A 112 -43.64 -2.71 14.85
CA LYS A 112 -43.93 -1.28 14.65
C LYS A 112 -45.35 -0.89 15.07
N LEU A 113 -46.34 -1.76 14.88
CA LEU A 113 -47.71 -1.51 15.34
C LEU A 113 -47.79 -1.41 16.87
N LEU A 114 -46.88 -2.09 17.58
CA LEU A 114 -46.73 -1.99 19.04
C LEU A 114 -45.99 -0.71 19.49
N GLY A 115 -45.66 0.19 18.58
CA GLY A 115 -45.01 1.48 18.88
C GLY A 115 -43.49 1.44 18.94
N ALA A 116 -42.84 0.40 18.41
CA ALA A 116 -41.38 0.33 18.39
C ALA A 116 -40.76 1.43 17.53
N SER A 117 -39.68 2.04 18.04
CA SER A 117 -38.94 3.08 17.31
C SER A 117 -38.14 2.51 16.13
N ASP A 118 -37.90 3.33 15.10
CA ASP A 118 -37.04 2.97 13.97
C ASP A 118 -35.63 2.56 14.40
N ALA A 119 -35.12 3.12 15.51
CA ALA A 119 -33.83 2.74 16.08
C ALA A 119 -33.84 1.31 16.64
N PHE A 120 -34.94 0.87 17.25
CA PHE A 120 -35.08 -0.50 17.76
C PHE A 120 -35.03 -1.52 16.62
N VAL A 121 -35.71 -1.24 15.52
CA VAL A 121 -35.73 -2.10 14.32
C VAL A 121 -34.34 -2.19 13.65
N ARG A 122 -33.53 -1.12 13.69
CA ARG A 122 -32.22 -1.06 13.02
C ARG A 122 -31.10 -1.82 13.73
N ARG A 123 -31.15 -1.95 15.06
CA ARG A 123 -30.09 -2.56 15.88
C ARG A 123 -29.60 -3.93 15.39
N PRO A 124 -30.46 -4.93 15.11
CA PRO A 124 -29.98 -6.24 14.66
C PRO A 124 -29.20 -6.16 13.34
N PHE A 125 -29.63 -5.31 12.40
CA PHE A 125 -28.97 -5.15 11.11
C PHE A 125 -27.62 -4.44 11.20
N LEU A 126 -27.45 -3.52 12.16
CA LEU A 126 -26.15 -2.90 12.44
C LEU A 126 -25.14 -3.94 12.96
N TRP A 127 -25.59 -4.94 13.70
CA TRP A 127 -24.73 -6.04 14.15
C TRP A 127 -24.25 -6.89 12.97
N SER A 128 -25.13 -7.18 12.01
CA SER A 128 -24.74 -7.83 10.74
C SER A 128 -23.66 -7.01 10.02
N GLY A 129 -23.86 -5.70 9.88
CA GLY A 129 -22.89 -4.79 9.27
C GLY A 129 -21.53 -4.77 9.98
N PHE A 130 -21.54 -4.76 11.32
CA PHE A 130 -20.34 -4.86 12.15
C PHE A 130 -19.55 -6.14 11.85
N TRP A 131 -20.21 -7.30 11.85
CA TRP A 131 -19.55 -8.58 11.59
C TRP A 131 -19.04 -8.71 10.16
N PHE A 132 -19.79 -8.23 9.17
CA PHE A 132 -19.29 -8.19 7.79
C PHE A 132 -18.05 -7.31 7.67
N GLY A 133 -18.06 -6.12 8.28
CA GLY A 133 -16.91 -5.22 8.31
C GLY A 133 -15.70 -5.83 8.99
N LEU A 134 -15.90 -6.46 10.15
CA LEU A 134 -14.83 -7.09 10.93
C LEU A 134 -14.18 -8.25 10.18
N HIS A 135 -14.97 -9.20 9.66
CA HIS A 135 -14.43 -10.35 8.93
C HIS A 135 -13.74 -9.92 7.63
N SER A 136 -14.29 -8.94 6.92
CA SER A 136 -13.68 -8.41 5.69
C SER A 136 -12.32 -7.76 5.97
N ALA A 137 -12.23 -6.95 7.03
CA ALA A 137 -10.96 -6.32 7.41
C ALA A 137 -9.94 -7.34 7.93
N LEU A 138 -10.38 -8.34 8.70
CA LEU A 138 -9.51 -9.42 9.15
C LEU A 138 -8.96 -10.21 7.95
N PHE A 139 -9.83 -10.56 7.01
CA PHE A 139 -9.43 -11.24 5.78
C PHE A 139 -8.45 -10.40 4.95
N ALA A 140 -8.71 -9.10 4.80
CA ALA A 140 -7.81 -8.18 4.11
C ALA A 140 -6.43 -8.09 4.79
N LEU A 141 -6.38 -8.07 6.13
CA LEU A 141 -5.11 -8.07 6.87
C LEU A 141 -4.31 -9.34 6.65
N VAL A 142 -4.97 -10.51 6.73
CA VAL A 142 -4.33 -11.80 6.42
C VAL A 142 -3.78 -11.79 5.00
N LEU A 143 -4.56 -11.30 4.04
CA LEU A 143 -4.16 -11.23 2.65
C LEU A 143 -2.95 -10.31 2.46
N VAL A 144 -2.95 -9.11 3.05
CA VAL A 144 -1.81 -8.18 3.02
C VAL A 144 -0.57 -8.80 3.64
N TRP A 145 -0.72 -9.53 4.74
CA TRP A 145 0.41 -10.18 5.42
C TRP A 145 1.03 -11.29 4.55
N VAL A 146 0.18 -12.13 3.95
CA VAL A 146 0.62 -13.22 3.05
C VAL A 146 1.27 -12.67 1.79
N LEU A 147 0.63 -11.72 1.08
CA LEU A 147 1.24 -11.11 -0.12
C LEU A 147 2.50 -10.34 0.22
N GLY A 148 2.53 -9.62 1.35
CA GLY A 148 3.71 -8.92 1.82
C GLY A 148 4.89 -9.87 2.01
N GLY A 149 4.67 -11.01 2.68
CA GLY A 149 5.69 -12.04 2.85
C GLY A 149 6.19 -12.63 1.52
N LEU A 150 5.28 -12.94 0.59
CA LEU A 150 5.63 -13.49 -0.72
C LEU A 150 6.41 -12.50 -1.60
N LEU A 151 6.09 -11.21 -1.50
CA LEU A 151 6.71 -10.17 -2.33
C LEU A 151 7.99 -9.59 -1.70
N GLN A 152 8.27 -9.86 -0.43
CA GLN A 152 9.41 -9.28 0.28
C GLN A 152 10.75 -9.57 -0.41
N ALA A 153 11.00 -10.85 -0.77
CA ALA A 153 12.23 -11.27 -1.42
C ALA A 153 12.42 -10.67 -2.84
N PRO A 154 11.46 -10.79 -3.79
CA PRO A 154 11.63 -10.23 -5.13
C PRO A 154 11.71 -8.70 -5.12
N VAL A 155 10.96 -8.03 -4.23
CA VAL A 155 11.03 -6.56 -4.10
C VAL A 155 12.38 -6.12 -3.51
N ALA A 156 12.91 -6.83 -2.52
CA ALA A 156 14.23 -6.54 -1.96
C ALA A 156 15.35 -6.79 -2.98
N ALA A 157 15.28 -7.88 -3.75
CA ALA A 157 16.23 -8.18 -4.82
C ALA A 157 16.22 -7.10 -5.91
N LEU A 158 15.03 -6.66 -6.32
CA LEU A 158 14.88 -5.55 -7.25
C LEU A 158 15.44 -4.25 -6.67
N ALA A 159 15.12 -3.92 -5.40
CA ALA A 159 15.65 -2.71 -4.76
C ALA A 159 17.20 -2.73 -4.70
N GLN A 160 17.79 -3.86 -4.32
CA GLN A 160 19.24 -4.04 -4.24
C GLN A 160 19.92 -4.01 -5.60
N SER A 161 19.32 -4.59 -6.66
CA SER A 161 19.89 -4.54 -8.02
C SER A 161 20.04 -3.12 -8.54
N TYR A 162 19.25 -2.20 -7.99
CA TYR A 162 19.39 -0.79 -8.28
C TYR A 162 20.14 -0.01 -7.17
N GLY A 163 20.62 -0.63 -6.11
CA GLY A 163 21.33 0.09 -5.02
C GLY A 163 20.40 0.93 -4.13
N SER A 164 19.09 0.65 -4.16
CA SER A 164 18.10 1.17 -3.22
C SER A 164 18.06 0.33 -1.95
N GLY A 165 18.03 0.97 -0.78
CA GLY A 165 17.77 0.32 0.51
C GLY A 165 16.28 0.09 0.79
N PHE A 166 15.41 0.13 -0.23
CA PHE A 166 13.97 -0.06 -0.04
C PHE A 166 13.65 -1.47 0.45
N THR A 167 12.91 -1.56 1.55
CA THR A 167 12.44 -2.82 2.12
C THR A 167 10.93 -2.78 2.25
N LEU A 168 10.27 -3.86 1.86
CA LEU A 168 8.84 -4.02 2.10
C LEU A 168 8.61 -4.23 3.60
N GLN A 169 7.92 -3.28 4.25
CA GLN A 169 7.62 -3.35 5.68
C GLN A 169 6.27 -4.01 5.91
N ALA A 170 6.21 -4.89 6.90
CA ALA A 170 4.95 -5.46 7.35
C ALA A 170 4.05 -4.36 7.97
N PRO A 171 2.71 -4.51 7.89
CA PRO A 171 1.79 -3.57 8.53
C PRO A 171 2.08 -3.46 10.03
N SER A 172 2.17 -2.24 10.54
CA SER A 172 2.31 -2.01 11.98
C SER A 172 1.03 -2.40 12.73
N ALA A 173 1.13 -2.67 14.02
CA ALA A 173 -0.05 -2.96 14.85
C ALA A 173 -1.09 -1.82 14.82
N ILE A 174 -0.63 -0.57 14.73
CA ILE A 174 -1.49 0.61 14.60
C ILE A 174 -2.22 0.60 13.26
N MET A 175 -1.52 0.32 12.16
CA MET A 175 -2.14 0.20 10.84
C MET A 175 -3.16 -0.94 10.81
N ALA A 176 -2.82 -2.10 11.39
CA ALA A 176 -3.74 -3.23 11.49
C ALA A 176 -5.01 -2.86 12.28
N ALA A 177 -4.86 -2.22 13.43
CA ALA A 177 -5.99 -1.72 14.22
C ALA A 177 -6.82 -0.69 13.44
N ALA A 178 -6.18 0.22 12.72
CA ALA A 178 -6.86 1.20 11.88
C ALA A 178 -7.63 0.53 10.73
N THR A 179 -7.09 -0.51 10.10
CA THR A 179 -7.78 -1.28 9.05
C THR A 179 -9.01 -2.01 9.60
N LEU A 180 -8.90 -2.63 10.78
CA LEU A 180 -10.04 -3.26 11.46
C LEU A 180 -11.13 -2.23 11.78
N ALA A 181 -10.75 -1.10 12.38
CA ALA A 181 -11.67 -0.02 12.69
C ALA A 181 -12.35 0.53 11.43
N ALA A 182 -11.59 0.77 10.36
CA ALA A 182 -12.11 1.24 9.09
C ALA A 182 -13.10 0.26 8.46
N GLY A 183 -12.81 -1.04 8.48
CA GLY A 183 -13.73 -2.06 7.96
C GLY A 183 -15.01 -2.17 8.76
N VAL A 184 -14.92 -2.16 10.09
CA VAL A 184 -16.10 -2.14 10.98
C VAL A 184 -16.94 -0.88 10.74
N LEU A 185 -16.31 0.29 10.61
CA LEU A 185 -17.00 1.55 10.32
C LEU A 185 -17.69 1.47 8.95
N LEU A 186 -16.99 1.05 7.91
CA LEU A 186 -17.56 0.86 6.57
C LEU A 186 -18.78 -0.07 6.59
N GLY A 187 -18.66 -1.24 7.25
CA GLY A 187 -19.75 -2.19 7.34
C GLY A 187 -20.95 -1.67 8.13
N SER A 188 -20.71 -1.00 9.25
CA SER A 188 -21.76 -0.40 10.08
C SER A 188 -22.46 0.76 9.38
N VAL A 189 -21.71 1.61 8.69
CA VAL A 189 -22.24 2.73 7.89
C VAL A 189 -23.06 2.19 6.71
N GLY A 190 -22.57 1.17 6.01
CA GLY A 190 -23.30 0.53 4.92
C GLY A 190 -24.65 -0.03 5.37
N ALA A 191 -24.66 -0.77 6.47
CA ALA A 191 -25.89 -1.30 7.07
C ALA A 191 -26.84 -0.19 7.53
N PHE A 192 -26.31 0.84 8.19
CA PHE A 192 -27.09 1.99 8.66
C PHE A 192 -27.78 2.73 7.51
N LEU A 193 -27.04 3.01 6.43
CA LEU A 193 -27.57 3.70 5.25
C LEU A 193 -28.66 2.86 4.59
N ALA A 194 -28.44 1.55 4.43
CA ALA A 194 -29.42 0.64 3.83
C ALA A 194 -30.75 0.62 4.61
N CYS A 195 -30.70 0.45 5.93
CA CYS A 195 -31.91 0.48 6.75
C CYS A 195 -32.59 1.85 6.73
N THR A 196 -31.81 2.95 6.76
CA THR A 196 -32.36 4.30 6.76
C THR A 196 -33.10 4.60 5.47
N LEU A 197 -32.48 4.30 4.33
CA LEU A 197 -33.08 4.51 3.01
C LEU A 197 -34.35 3.69 2.82
N GLN A 198 -34.35 2.43 3.28
CA GLN A 198 -35.53 1.56 3.17
C GLN A 198 -36.70 2.06 4.02
N LEU A 199 -36.44 2.51 5.27
CA LEU A 199 -37.48 3.02 6.15
C LEU A 199 -38.10 4.34 5.65
N ILE A 200 -37.29 5.20 5.01
CA ILE A 200 -37.78 6.42 4.37
C ILE A 200 -38.68 6.07 3.18
N ALA A 201 -38.25 5.12 2.35
CA ALA A 201 -39.03 4.65 1.20
C ALA A 201 -40.39 4.06 1.62
N ASP A 202 -40.45 3.35 2.75
CA ASP A 202 -41.71 2.81 3.26
C ASP A 202 -42.65 3.89 3.80
N ARG A 203 -42.15 4.93 4.49
CA ARG A 203 -43.01 6.06 4.93
C ARG A 203 -43.66 6.78 3.76
N ALA A 204 -42.93 6.98 2.66
CA ALA A 204 -43.45 7.66 1.48
C ALA A 204 -44.60 6.89 0.79
N ARG A 205 -44.68 5.56 0.96
CA ARG A 205 -45.76 4.73 0.41
C ARG A 205 -47.08 4.80 1.18
N PHE A 206 -47.05 5.14 2.47
CA PHE A 206 -48.26 5.21 3.31
C PHE A 206 -48.86 6.62 3.41
N SER A 207 -48.19 7.64 2.86
CA SER A 207 -48.68 9.03 2.82
C SER A 207 -49.42 9.39 1.52
N SER A 208 -49.65 8.43 0.63
CA SER A 208 -50.41 8.55 -0.64
C SER A 208 -51.60 7.61 -0.60
#